data_AF-A0A7J5VNL3-F1
#
_entry.id   AF-A0A7J5VNL3-F1
#
_cell.length_a   1.000
_cell.length_b   1.000
_cell.length_c   1.000
_cell.angle_alpha   90.00
_cell.angle_beta   90.00
_cell.angle_gamma   90.00
#
_symmetry.space_group_name_H-M   'P 1'
#
loop_
_entity.id
_entity.type
_entity.pdbx_description
1 polymer ?
#
loop_
_entity_poly.entity_id
_entity_poly.type
_entity_poly.pdbx_seq_one_letter_code
_entity_poly.pdbx_strand_id
1 'polypeptide(L)'
;MKTSQDAACRLFFPWFTLTTLERLVRWVLAGIFIYSGMIKLMDPARFAEVISGFGLLPKPFLFPAALSLSSLELVAGVGLIFAIRGSLSVIAAMLLMFIAVLVYGIHLGLDIDCGCFGPEDPEQAYKGLKVALVRDAVMMAALVFIYWGRARTQSWSGRSKNQL
;
A
#
# COMPACT_ATOMS: atom_id res chain seq x y z
N MET A 1 -30.04 24.69 -24.63
CA MET A 1 -30.06 23.41 -25.36
C MET A 1 -28.67 22.79 -25.54
N LYS A 2 -27.72 22.99 -24.60
CA LYS A 2 -26.29 22.59 -24.73
C LYS A 2 -25.77 21.74 -23.56
N THR A 3 -26.59 21.45 -22.55
CA THR A 3 -26.15 20.88 -21.26
C THR A 3 -26.32 19.36 -21.14
N SER A 4 -27.03 18.70 -22.06
CA SER A 4 -27.33 17.26 -21.93
C SER A 4 -26.32 16.33 -22.62
N GLN A 5 -25.56 16.80 -23.62
CA GLN A 5 -24.58 15.98 -24.34
C GLN A 5 -23.21 15.92 -23.62
N ASP A 6 -22.84 16.95 -22.87
CA ASP A 6 -21.59 16.99 -22.11
C ASP A 6 -21.56 16.00 -20.93
N ALA A 7 -22.74 15.68 -20.37
CA ALA A 7 -22.86 14.72 -19.28
C ALA A 7 -22.64 13.27 -19.76
N ALA A 8 -23.15 12.92 -20.94
CA ALA A 8 -23.02 11.57 -21.50
C ALA A 8 -21.57 11.25 -21.92
N CYS A 9 -20.87 12.22 -22.52
CA CYS A 9 -19.47 12.07 -22.92
C CYS A 9 -18.52 11.95 -21.70
N ARG A 10 -18.88 12.58 -20.57
CA ARG A 10 -18.14 12.47 -19.30
C ARG A 10 -18.41 11.19 -18.51
N LEU A 11 -19.46 10.42 -18.83
CA LEU A 11 -19.86 9.22 -18.08
C LEU A 11 -19.48 7.91 -18.78
N PHE A 12 -19.37 7.88 -20.11
CA PHE A 12 -19.04 6.66 -20.86
C PHE A 12 -17.53 6.38 -20.94
N PHE A 13 -16.70 7.42 -21.00
CA PHE A 13 -15.23 7.30 -21.12
C PHE A 13 -14.44 6.99 -19.82
N PRO A 14 -14.85 7.41 -18.60
CA PRO A 14 -14.07 7.14 -17.40
C PRO A 14 -14.22 5.70 -16.90
N TRP A 15 -15.29 4.98 -17.27
CA TRP A 15 -15.54 3.66 -16.67
C TRP A 15 -14.56 2.59 -17.15
N PHE A 16 -14.24 2.57 -18.45
CA PHE A 16 -13.28 1.63 -19.03
C PHE A 16 -11.82 1.98 -18.66
N THR A 17 -11.52 3.28 -18.55
CA THR A 17 -10.20 3.78 -18.14
C THR A 17 -9.94 3.55 -16.65
N LEU A 18 -10.94 3.76 -15.78
CA LEU A 18 -10.84 3.48 -14.33
C LEU A 18 -10.59 2.00 -14.04
N THR A 19 -11.24 1.07 -14.76
CA THR A 19 -11.01 -0.37 -14.56
C THR A 19 -9.64 -0.81 -15.05
N THR A 20 -9.14 -0.21 -16.13
CA THR A 20 -7.81 -0.53 -16.68
C THR A 20 -6.72 0.05 -15.80
N LEU A 21 -6.92 1.26 -15.29
CA LEU A 21 -6.04 1.91 -14.31
C LEU A 21 -6.02 1.13 -12.99
N GLU A 22 -7.17 0.65 -12.49
CA GLU A 22 -7.23 -0.19 -11.29
C GLU A 22 -6.43 -1.49 -11.46
N ARG A 23 -6.52 -2.14 -12.62
CA ARG A 23 -5.72 -3.32 -12.94
C ARG A 23 -4.23 -2.98 -12.97
N LEU A 24 -3.82 -1.91 -13.65
CA LEU A 24 -2.42 -1.49 -13.73
C LEU A 24 -1.86 -1.16 -12.34
N VAL A 25 -2.58 -0.36 -11.55
CA VAL A 25 -2.20 -0.01 -10.17
C VAL A 25 -2.08 -1.28 -9.32
N ARG A 26 -2.99 -2.25 -9.45
CA ARG A 26 -2.86 -3.56 -8.81
C ARG A 26 -1.62 -4.32 -9.24
N TRP A 27 -1.32 -4.42 -10.53
CA TRP A 27 -0.12 -5.12 -10.99
C TRP A 27 1.17 -4.48 -10.46
N VAL A 28 1.22 -3.14 -10.45
CA VAL A 28 2.35 -2.39 -9.88
C VAL A 28 2.47 -2.62 -8.38
N LEU A 29 1.37 -2.50 -7.62
CA LEU A 29 1.35 -2.78 -6.17
C LEU A 29 1.79 -4.21 -5.87
N ALA A 30 1.27 -5.19 -6.61
CA ALA A 30 1.64 -6.60 -6.45
C ALA A 30 3.13 -6.80 -6.68
N GLY A 31 3.67 -6.23 -7.76
CA GLY A 31 5.10 -6.30 -8.07
C GLY A 31 5.96 -5.70 -6.96
N ILE A 32 5.57 -4.54 -6.40
CA ILE A 32 6.33 -3.88 -5.34
C ILE A 32 6.29 -4.69 -4.04
N PHE A 33 5.13 -5.22 -3.64
CA PHE A 33 5.00 -6.05 -2.44
C PHE A 33 5.77 -7.37 -2.57
N ILE A 34 5.68 -8.06 -3.72
CA ILE A 34 6.42 -9.30 -3.98
C ILE A 34 7.93 -9.02 -3.98
N TYR A 35 8.37 -7.98 -4.69
CA TYR A 35 9.79 -7.62 -4.76
C TYR A 35 10.33 -7.25 -3.38
N SER A 36 9.60 -6.44 -2.62
CA SER A 36 10.01 -6.04 -1.26
C SER A 36 10.03 -7.22 -0.29
N GLY A 37 8.99 -8.06 -0.31
CA GLY A 37 8.93 -9.25 0.54
C GLY A 37 10.02 -10.26 0.19
N MET A 38 10.35 -10.43 -1.10
CA MET A 38 11.44 -11.31 -1.53
C MET A 38 12.79 -10.85 -0.98
N ILE A 39 13.10 -9.56 -1.09
CA ILE A 39 14.35 -9.00 -0.55
C ILE A 39 14.45 -9.22 0.96
N LYS A 40 13.37 -8.99 1.72
CA LYS A 40 13.35 -9.22 3.17
C LYS A 40 13.45 -10.71 3.53
N LEU A 41 12.93 -11.59 2.68
CA LEU A 41 12.99 -13.03 2.87
C LEU A 41 14.38 -13.62 2.54
N MET A 42 15.16 -12.96 1.68
CA MET A 42 16.54 -13.35 1.41
C MET A 42 17.48 -13.10 2.61
N ASP A 43 17.21 -12.06 3.39
CA ASP A 43 17.96 -11.77 4.62
C ASP A 43 17.02 -11.38 5.79
N PRO A 44 16.32 -12.37 6.36
CA PRO A 44 15.40 -12.13 7.47
C PRO A 44 16.13 -11.77 8.77
N ALA A 45 17.42 -12.09 8.88
CA ALA A 45 18.25 -11.70 10.02
C ALA A 45 18.48 -10.19 10.05
N ARG A 46 18.87 -9.61 8.92
CA ARG A 46 18.99 -8.15 8.77
C ARG A 46 17.65 -7.45 8.98
N PHE A 47 16.56 -8.00 8.46
CA PHE A 47 15.23 -7.43 8.70
C PHE A 47 14.80 -7.53 10.18
N ALA A 48 15.20 -8.59 10.89
CA ALA A 48 14.96 -8.71 12.33
C ALA A 48 15.74 -7.66 13.14
N GLU A 49 16.97 -7.30 12.73
CA GLU A 49 17.72 -6.20 13.33
C GLU A 49 17.00 -4.85 13.13
N VAL A 50 16.47 -4.62 11.93
CA VAL A 50 15.62 -3.45 11.64
C VAL A 50 14.41 -3.40 12.57
N ILE A 51 13.68 -4.52 12.73
CA ILE A 51 12.55 -4.62 13.67
C ILE A 51 13.01 -4.38 15.12
N SER A 52 14.20 -4.86 15.48
CA SER A 52 14.78 -4.68 16.82
C SER A 52 15.02 -3.20 17.14
N GLY A 53 15.39 -2.40 16.12
CA GLY A 53 15.56 -0.97 16.24
C GLY A 53 14.28 -0.27 16.68
N PHE A 54 13.11 -0.73 16.23
CA PHE A 54 11.83 -0.13 16.62
C PHE A 54 11.45 -0.39 18.09
N GLY A 55 12.11 -1.33 18.76
CA GLY A 55 11.83 -1.68 20.15
C GLY A 55 10.42 -2.22 20.40
N LEU A 56 9.69 -2.61 19.34
CA LEU A 56 8.30 -3.06 19.40
C LEU A 56 8.16 -4.52 19.91
N LEU A 57 9.17 -5.37 19.69
CA LEU A 57 9.12 -6.79 20.02
C LEU A 57 10.34 -7.25 20.84
N PRO A 58 10.17 -8.26 21.72
CA PRO A 58 11.28 -8.89 22.43
C PRO A 58 12.20 -9.66 21.47
N LYS A 59 13.50 -9.75 21.80
CA LYS A 59 14.53 -10.48 21.03
C LYS A 59 14.11 -11.85 20.45
N PRO A 60 13.47 -12.78 21.20
CA PRO A 60 13.08 -14.08 20.66
C PRO A 60 11.99 -13.99 19.58
N PHE A 61 11.21 -12.92 19.53
CA PHE A 61 10.13 -12.74 18.55
C PHE A 61 10.54 -11.96 17.30
N LEU A 62 11.73 -11.38 17.26
CA LEU A 62 12.19 -10.56 16.13
C LEU A 62 12.27 -11.36 14.83
N PHE A 63 12.93 -12.53 14.88
CA PHE A 63 13.09 -13.40 13.72
C PHE A 63 11.76 -13.97 13.19
N PRO A 64 10.87 -14.55 14.03
CA PRO A 64 9.57 -15.02 13.54
C PRO A 64 8.67 -13.87 13.07
N ALA A 65 8.75 -12.67 13.67
CA ALA A 65 8.02 -11.51 13.18
C ALA A 65 8.53 -11.04 11.81
N ALA A 66 9.86 -10.96 11.61
CA ALA A 66 10.48 -10.65 10.33
C ALA A 66 10.03 -11.60 9.22
N LEU A 67 10.07 -12.90 9.51
CA LEU A 67 9.64 -13.94 8.58
C LEU A 67 8.14 -13.86 8.30
N SER A 68 7.32 -13.65 9.33
CA SER A 68 5.87 -13.56 9.20
C SER A 68 5.45 -12.34 8.38
N LEU A 69 6.02 -11.17 8.65
CA LEU A 69 5.76 -9.94 7.91
C LEU A 69 6.16 -10.09 6.43
N SER A 70 7.36 -10.61 6.16
CA SER A 70 7.85 -10.81 4.79
C SER A 70 6.97 -11.82 4.02
N SER A 71 6.56 -12.90 4.69
CA SER A 71 5.67 -13.90 4.12
C SER A 71 4.27 -13.33 3.84
N LEU A 72 3.74 -12.50 4.75
CA LEU A 72 2.46 -11.82 4.57
C LEU A 72 2.50 -10.84 3.39
N GLU A 73 3.59 -10.10 3.20
CA GLU A 73 3.77 -9.23 2.03
C GLU A 73 3.77 -10.03 0.73
N LEU A 74 4.46 -11.17 0.69
CA LEU A 74 4.50 -12.04 -0.48
C LEU A 74 3.10 -12.60 -0.80
N VAL A 75 2.42 -13.14 0.22
CA VAL A 75 1.08 -13.72 0.06
C VAL A 75 0.06 -12.65 -0.34
N ALA A 76 0.14 -11.44 0.23
CA ALA A 76 -0.72 -10.33 -0.12
C ALA A 76 -0.47 -9.87 -1.57
N GLY A 77 0.80 -9.75 -1.98
CA GLY A 77 1.18 -9.39 -3.35
C GLY A 77 0.70 -10.43 -4.37
N VAL A 78 0.88 -11.72 -4.08
CA VAL A 78 0.38 -12.82 -4.93
C VAL A 78 -1.15 -12.83 -4.96
N GLY A 79 -1.82 -12.66 -3.82
CA GLY A 79 -3.29 -12.57 -3.76
C GLY A 79 -3.86 -11.40 -4.57
N LEU A 80 -3.10 -10.31 -4.68
CA LEU A 80 -3.46 -9.16 -5.49
C LEU A 80 -3.36 -9.42 -6.99
N ILE A 81 -2.47 -10.33 -7.43
CA ILE A 81 -2.42 -10.82 -8.81
C ILE A 81 -3.72 -11.56 -9.14
N PHE A 82 -4.18 -12.45 -8.25
CA PHE A 82 -5.38 -13.28 -8.43
C PHE A 82 -6.73 -12.54 -8.32
N ALA A 83 -6.73 -11.22 -8.11
CA ALA A 83 -7.95 -10.40 -8.14
C ALA A 83 -9.02 -10.79 -7.11
N ILE A 84 -8.64 -11.36 -5.96
CA ILE A 84 -9.59 -11.80 -4.95
C ILE A 84 -10.40 -10.60 -4.43
N ARG A 85 -11.73 -10.72 -4.43
CA ARG A 85 -12.66 -9.72 -3.87
C ARG A 85 -12.37 -9.57 -2.37
N GLY A 86 -11.61 -8.53 -1.99
CA GLY A 86 -11.14 -8.29 -0.62
C GLY A 86 -9.62 -8.06 -0.52
N SER A 87 -8.85 -8.39 -1.55
CA SER A 87 -7.40 -8.15 -1.58
C SER A 87 -7.04 -6.66 -1.47
N LEU A 88 -7.88 -5.78 -2.02
CA LEU A 88 -7.72 -4.32 -1.95
C LEU A 88 -7.80 -3.80 -0.50
N SER A 89 -8.75 -4.31 0.31
CA SER A 89 -8.88 -3.96 1.72
C SER A 89 -7.74 -4.53 2.57
N VAL A 90 -7.26 -5.74 2.24
CA VAL A 90 -6.11 -6.35 2.94
C VAL A 90 -4.83 -5.53 2.70
N ILE A 91 -4.58 -5.11 1.47
CA ILE A 91 -3.43 -4.24 1.15
C ILE A 91 -3.56 -2.86 1.78
N ALA A 92 -4.76 -2.27 1.76
CA ALA A 92 -4.99 -1.01 2.45
C ALA A 92 -4.70 -1.13 3.96
N ALA A 93 -5.12 -2.23 4.59
CA ALA A 93 -4.83 -2.51 6.00
C ALA A 93 -3.33 -2.72 6.25
N MET A 94 -2.61 -3.48 5.41
CA MET A 94 -1.16 -3.63 5.53
C MET A 94 -0.42 -2.32 5.31
N LEU A 95 -0.80 -1.51 4.32
CA LEU A 95 -0.21 -0.19 4.09
C LEU A 95 -0.41 0.73 5.30
N LEU A 96 -1.62 0.73 5.89
CA LEU A 96 -1.89 1.48 7.12
C LEU A 96 -1.00 1.02 8.28
N MET A 97 -0.84 -0.30 8.44
CA MET A 97 0.03 -0.88 9.46
C MET A 97 1.48 -0.44 9.25
N PHE A 98 2.00 -0.52 8.01
CA PHE A 98 3.37 -0.08 7.69
C PHE A 98 3.56 1.42 7.93
N ILE A 99 2.64 2.25 7.45
CA ILE A 99 2.66 3.70 7.67
C ILE A 99 2.69 3.98 9.18
N ALA A 100 1.87 3.32 9.98
CA ALA A 100 1.85 3.51 11.44
C ALA A 100 3.19 3.14 12.10
N VAL A 101 3.80 2.02 11.71
CA VAL A 101 5.12 1.59 12.21
C VAL A 101 6.23 2.57 11.78
N LEU A 102 6.22 3.02 10.53
CA LEU A 102 7.19 3.99 10.01
C LEU A 102 7.07 5.35 10.71
N VAL A 103 5.84 5.85 10.87
CA VAL A 103 5.56 7.10 11.60
C VAL A 103 5.99 6.99 13.05
N TYR A 104 5.74 5.85 13.70
CA TYR A 104 6.23 5.58 15.06
C TYR A 104 7.76 5.63 15.15
N GLY A 105 8.47 5.01 14.20
CA GLY A 105 9.93 5.08 14.11
C GLY A 105 10.46 6.51 13.95
N ILE A 106 9.82 7.31 13.09
CA ILE A 106 10.17 8.73 12.90
C ILE A 106 9.95 9.53 14.18
N HIS A 107 8.85 9.27 14.91
CA HIS A 107 8.53 9.97 16.16
C HIS A 107 9.52 9.68 17.29
N LEU A 108 10.05 8.45 17.36
CA LEU A 108 11.11 8.10 18.32
C LEU A 108 12.49 8.66 17.92
N GLY A 109 12.61 9.28 16.74
CA GLY A 109 13.90 9.74 16.21
C GLY A 109 14.87 8.60 15.92
N LEU A 110 14.32 7.39 15.67
CA LEU A 110 15.11 6.20 15.44
C LEU A 110 15.80 6.27 14.09
N ASP A 111 17.11 6.08 14.12
CA ASP A 111 17.97 6.05 12.95
C ASP A 111 18.09 4.61 12.43
N ILE A 112 16.98 4.10 11.87
CA ILE A 112 16.89 2.72 11.41
C ILE A 112 16.82 2.71 9.90
N ASP A 113 17.79 2.03 9.29
CA ASP A 113 17.81 1.79 7.86
C ASP A 113 16.80 0.68 7.52
N CYS A 114 15.81 0.99 6.67
CA CYS A 114 14.80 0.02 6.25
C CYS A 114 15.34 -1.08 5.31
N GLY A 115 16.65 -1.07 5.02
CA GLY A 115 17.36 -2.19 4.39
C GLY A 115 17.17 -2.29 2.89
N CYS A 116 16.51 -1.32 2.24
CA CYS A 116 16.32 -1.33 0.79
C CYS A 116 17.53 -0.78 0.02
N PHE A 117 18.31 0.15 0.61
CA PHE A 117 19.58 0.68 0.10
C PHE A 117 20.39 1.21 1.28
N GLY A 118 21.40 0.46 1.71
CA GLY A 118 22.19 0.75 2.91
C GLY A 118 23.16 1.93 2.76
N PRO A 119 23.24 2.81 3.77
CA PRO A 119 24.47 3.56 4.02
C PRO A 119 24.88 3.56 5.50
N GLU A 120 26.17 3.70 5.74
CA GLU A 120 26.82 3.74 7.07
C GLU A 120 26.61 5.09 7.80
N ASP A 121 25.76 5.98 7.26
CA ASP A 121 25.58 7.36 7.73
C ASP A 121 24.15 7.64 8.26
N PRO A 122 24.03 8.28 9.44
CA PRO A 122 22.74 8.55 10.10
C PRO A 122 21.82 9.50 9.32
N GLU A 123 22.39 10.37 8.49
CA GLU A 123 21.57 11.28 7.67
C GLU A 123 20.84 10.54 6.53
N GLN A 124 21.35 9.39 6.11
CA GLN A 124 20.80 8.65 4.98
C GLN A 124 19.76 7.61 5.41
N ALA A 125 19.90 7.01 6.60
CA ALA A 125 18.89 6.10 7.15
C ALA A 125 17.55 6.83 7.42
N TYR A 126 17.59 8.07 7.92
CA TYR A 126 16.40 8.92 8.05
C TYR A 126 15.74 9.25 6.70
N LYS A 127 16.52 9.42 5.63
CA LYS A 127 15.99 9.57 4.25
C LYS A 127 15.33 8.28 3.78
N GLY A 128 15.91 7.11 4.05
CA GLY A 128 15.33 5.80 3.73
C GLY A 128 13.94 5.60 4.35
N LEU A 129 13.80 5.92 5.64
CA LEU A 129 12.53 5.83 6.37
C LEU A 129 11.45 6.78 5.79
N LYS A 130 11.83 8.02 5.48
CA LYS A 130 10.93 8.99 4.82
C LYS A 130 10.54 8.57 3.40
N VAL A 131 11.47 8.03 2.63
CA VAL A 131 11.21 7.55 1.26
C VAL A 131 10.23 6.38 1.30
N ALA A 132 10.39 5.43 2.24
CA ALA A 132 9.44 4.34 2.43
C ALA A 132 8.05 4.87 2.80
N LEU A 133 7.97 5.83 3.73
CA LEU A 133 6.70 6.45 4.12
C LEU A 133 6.02 7.17 2.96
N VAL A 134 6.77 7.94 2.17
CA VAL A 134 6.24 8.65 0.99
C VAL A 134 5.72 7.65 -0.04
N ARG A 135 6.47 6.58 -0.32
CA ARG A 135 6.04 5.53 -1.24
C ARG A 135 4.72 4.89 -0.79
N ASP A 136 4.61 4.53 0.48
CA ASP A 136 3.42 3.90 1.04
C ASP A 136 2.23 4.88 1.07
N ALA A 137 2.47 6.16 1.35
CA ALA A 137 1.47 7.22 1.29
C ALA A 137 0.95 7.47 -0.14
N VAL A 138 1.83 7.44 -1.16
CA VAL A 138 1.43 7.54 -2.57
C VAL A 138 0.56 6.34 -2.98
N MET A 139 0.93 5.13 -2.56
CA MET A 139 0.12 3.93 -2.79
C MET A 139 -1.26 4.02 -2.12
N MET A 140 -1.30 4.49 -0.88
CA MET A 140 -2.55 4.71 -0.14
C MET A 140 -3.43 5.78 -0.81
N ALA A 141 -2.85 6.89 -1.27
CA ALA A 141 -3.56 7.92 -2.00
C ALA A 141 -4.16 7.38 -3.31
N ALA A 142 -3.43 6.54 -4.04
CA ALA A 142 -3.94 5.89 -5.25
C ALA A 142 -5.13 4.97 -4.95
N LEU A 143 -5.08 4.19 -3.86
CA LEU A 143 -6.20 3.34 -3.42
C LEU A 143 -7.43 4.18 -3.04
N VAL A 144 -7.24 5.26 -2.27
CA VAL A 144 -8.32 6.17 -1.88
C VAL A 144 -8.95 6.84 -3.09
N PHE A 145 -8.15 7.27 -4.06
CA PHE A 145 -8.64 7.86 -5.30
C PHE A 145 -9.54 6.89 -6.09
N ILE A 146 -9.14 5.62 -6.20
CA ILE A 146 -9.95 4.57 -6.84
C ILE A 146 -11.26 4.33 -6.05
N TYR A 147 -11.18 4.28 -4.72
CA TYR A 147 -12.36 4.04 -3.87
C TYR A 147 -13.37 5.19 -3.95
N TRP A 148 -12.88 6.43 -3.94
CA TRP A 148 -13.70 7.64 -4.07
C TRP A 148 -14.36 7.73 -5.47
N GLY A 149 -13.62 7.33 -6.52
CA GLY A 149 -14.15 7.18 -7.87
C GLY A 149 -15.36 6.24 -7.92
N ARG A 150 -15.29 5.08 -7.25
CA ARG A 150 -16.39 4.09 -7.18
C ARG A 150 -17.58 4.58 -6.34
N ALA A 151 -17.32 5.30 -5.24
CA ALA A 151 -18.38 5.82 -4.36
C ALA A 151 -19.26 6.88 -5.04
N ARG A 152 -18.66 7.76 -5.86
CA ARG A 152 -19.44 8.79 -6.59
C ARG A 152 -20.41 8.18 -7.61
N THR A 153 -20.04 7.08 -8.26
CA THR A 153 -20.90 6.39 -9.24
C THR A 153 -22.13 5.74 -8.60
N GLN A 154 -22.03 5.27 -7.36
CA GLN A 154 -23.17 4.62 -6.67
C GLN A 154 -24.21 5.63 -6.16
N SER A 155 -23.79 6.85 -5.82
CA SER A 155 -24.69 7.90 -5.32
C SER A 155 -25.79 8.32 -6.31
N TRP A 156 -25.60 8.05 -7.61
CA TRP A 156 -26.57 8.39 -8.66
C TRP A 156 -27.63 7.29 -8.89
N SER A 157 -27.30 6.02 -8.59
CA SER A 157 -28.23 4.89 -8.75
C SER A 157 -29.30 4.83 -7.65
N GLY A 158 -28.96 5.27 -6.43
CA GLY A 158 -29.90 5.30 -5.30
C GLY A 158 -31.04 6.32 -5.43
N ARG A 159 -30.86 7.38 -6.21
CA ARG A 159 -31.90 8.42 -6.39
C ARG A 159 -33.00 8.02 -7.37
N SER A 160 -32.73 7.06 -8.26
CA SER A 160 -33.70 6.58 -9.26
C SER A 160 -34.75 5.63 -8.66
N LYS A 161 -34.40 4.86 -7.63
CA LYS A 161 -35.32 3.90 -7.00
C LYS A 161 -36.35 4.51 -6.04
N ASN A 162 -36.21 5.79 -5.67
CA ASN A 162 -37.18 6.51 -4.82
C ASN A 162 -38.21 7.32 -5.64
N GLN A 163 -38.39 6.99 -6.93
CA GLN A 163 -39.35 7.63 -7.84
C GLN A 163 -40.31 6.61 -8.49
N LEU A 164 -40.38 5.38 -7.95
CA LEU A 164 -41.37 4.35 -8.30
C LEU A 164 -42.19 3.98 -7.07
#